data_AF-A0A1Q2YZR0-F1
#
_entry.id   AF-A0A1Q2YZR0-F1
#
_cell.length_a   1.000
_cell.length_b   1.000
_cell.length_c   1.000
_cell.angle_alpha   90.00
_cell.angle_beta   90.00
_cell.angle_gamma   90.00
#
_symmetry.space_group_name_H-M   'P 1'
#
loop_
_entity.id
_entity.type
_entity.pdbx_description
1 polymer ?
#
loop_
_entity_poly.entity_id
_entity_poly.type
_entity_poly.pdbx_seq_one_letter_code
_entity_poly.pdbx_strand_id
1 'polypeptide(L)'
;MAEGSTSIITRSRAAYWQGRALAAQGDTAGAKAAWNAAASLPTSYYGQLASFTLNESPARLAERIRAAGAAPPPPGQTALFVDRELPRAVLTLADLGLQRRALPFLLRLEELSPDAGTRLLVARLADSTGRPDQAVWVSRRSGIDGVALVPEGWPTPYPTPDGLEPALVRAISRQESNFDPQAVSPSNARGLMQLLPTTAAEVARRNGIPHQFGWLTSDPAHNMKLGSIYLGDQLARFGDNPALAAAAYNAGPRRVAEWLATYGEPGTPGVDMIDWVELIPFSETRNYVQRVIENMVVYRALGGDGAQPHPLARWLAP
;
A
#
# COMPACT_ATOMS: atom_id res chain seq x y z
N MET A 1 -5.62 23.74 -4.17
CA MET A 1 -6.12 22.38 -3.84
C MET A 1 -5.49 21.77 -2.59
N ALA A 2 -4.21 22.03 -2.25
CA ALA A 2 -3.61 21.53 -1.00
C ALA A 2 -3.79 22.44 0.22
N GLU A 3 -4.00 23.74 -0.01
CA GLU A 3 -4.23 24.71 1.06
C GLU A 3 -5.43 24.27 1.92
N GLY A 4 -5.17 24.01 3.21
CA GLY A 4 -6.16 23.52 4.16
C GLY A 4 -6.33 21.99 4.25
N SER A 5 -5.66 21.18 3.41
CA SER A 5 -5.70 19.72 3.55
C SER A 5 -4.59 19.22 4.48
N THR A 6 -4.94 18.36 5.43
CA THR A 6 -3.98 17.65 6.30
C THR A 6 -3.45 16.35 5.67
N SER A 7 -4.12 15.83 4.64
CA SER A 7 -3.84 14.50 4.09
C SER A 7 -2.42 14.40 3.50
N ILE A 8 -1.70 13.37 3.90
CA ILE A 8 -0.36 13.05 3.39
C ILE A 8 -0.37 12.96 1.86
N ILE A 9 -1.37 12.28 1.28
CA ILE A 9 -1.43 12.05 -0.16
C ILE A 9 -1.77 13.33 -0.92
N THR A 10 -2.75 14.10 -0.45
CA THR A 10 -3.15 15.34 -1.13
C THR A 10 -2.03 16.36 -1.12
N ARG A 11 -1.37 16.54 0.04
CA ARG A 11 -0.25 17.47 0.20
C ARG A 11 0.96 17.08 -0.66
N SER A 12 1.36 15.82 -0.62
CA SER A 12 2.51 15.33 -1.41
C SER A 12 2.26 15.43 -2.91
N ARG A 13 1.07 15.03 -3.39
CA ARG A 13 0.68 15.15 -4.80
C ARG A 13 0.75 16.59 -5.29
N ALA A 14 0.14 17.51 -4.54
CA ALA A 14 0.11 18.91 -4.94
C ALA A 14 1.51 19.53 -4.96
N ALA A 15 2.32 19.29 -3.94
CA ALA A 15 3.69 19.80 -3.87
C ALA A 15 4.58 19.23 -5.00
N TYR A 16 4.42 17.95 -5.35
CA TYR A 16 5.18 17.34 -6.44
C TYR A 16 4.85 17.96 -7.81
N TRP A 17 3.56 18.10 -8.12
CA TRP A 17 3.13 18.71 -9.39
C TRP A 17 3.41 20.21 -9.46
N GLN A 18 3.34 20.92 -8.33
CA GLN A 18 3.83 22.29 -8.25
C GLN A 18 5.32 22.37 -8.59
N GLY A 19 6.13 21.43 -8.09
CA GLY A 19 7.55 21.35 -8.44
C GLY A 19 7.79 21.13 -9.93
N ARG A 20 7.05 20.19 -10.56
CA ARG A 20 7.10 19.96 -12.02
C ARG A 20 6.71 21.22 -12.81
N ALA A 21 5.65 21.92 -12.39
CA ALA A 21 5.18 23.13 -13.07
C ALA A 21 6.18 24.28 -12.97
N LEU A 22 6.77 24.52 -11.78
CA LEU A 22 7.80 25.54 -11.57
C LEU A 22 9.07 25.24 -12.37
N ALA A 23 9.49 23.97 -12.41
CA ALA A 23 10.63 23.55 -13.22
C ALA A 23 10.41 23.82 -14.71
N ALA A 24 9.21 23.55 -15.23
CA ALA A 24 8.84 23.84 -16.62
C ALA A 24 8.84 25.35 -16.95
N GLN A 25 8.69 26.21 -15.94
CA GLN A 25 8.79 27.67 -16.07
C GLN A 25 10.22 28.21 -15.90
N GLY A 26 11.19 27.33 -15.61
CA GLY A 26 12.58 27.73 -15.32
C GLY A 26 12.83 28.18 -13.88
N ASP A 27 11.83 28.13 -12.98
CA ASP A 27 12.01 28.42 -11.55
C ASP A 27 12.56 27.18 -10.83
N THR A 28 13.87 26.99 -10.93
CA THR A 28 14.56 25.86 -10.30
C THR A 28 14.51 25.92 -8.77
N ALA A 29 14.50 27.12 -8.19
CA ALA A 29 14.52 27.30 -6.74
C ALA A 29 13.15 26.95 -6.14
N GLY A 30 12.06 27.46 -6.73
CA GLY A 30 10.70 27.11 -6.37
C GLY A 30 10.40 25.64 -6.60
N ALA A 31 10.86 25.06 -7.72
CA ALA A 31 10.70 23.64 -7.99
C ALA A 31 11.33 22.77 -6.90
N LYS A 32 12.59 23.06 -6.53
CA LYS A 32 13.29 22.36 -5.46
C LYS A 32 12.59 22.52 -4.10
N ALA A 33 12.07 23.71 -3.78
CA ALA A 33 11.33 23.93 -2.54
C ALA A 33 10.04 23.09 -2.50
N ALA A 34 9.28 23.04 -3.60
CA ALA A 34 8.06 22.26 -3.71
C ALA A 34 8.34 20.73 -3.63
N TRP A 35 9.38 20.24 -4.31
CA TRP A 35 9.80 18.84 -4.17
C TRP A 35 10.28 18.50 -2.77
N ASN A 36 10.98 19.40 -2.06
CA ASN A 36 11.33 19.16 -0.65
C ASN A 36 10.09 19.03 0.24
N ALA A 37 9.06 19.86 0.00
CA ALA A 37 7.80 19.77 0.71
C ALA A 37 7.09 18.42 0.45
N ALA A 38 7.08 17.94 -0.80
CA ALA A 38 6.57 16.60 -1.12
C ALA A 38 7.41 15.50 -0.44
N ALA A 39 8.74 15.57 -0.57
CA ALA A 39 9.67 14.58 -0.03
C ALA A 39 9.56 14.43 1.48
N SER A 40 9.17 15.49 2.21
CA SER A 40 8.90 15.44 3.65
C SER A 40 7.82 14.44 4.09
N LEU A 41 7.06 13.89 3.14
CA LEU A 41 5.99 12.89 3.34
C LEU A 41 6.39 11.53 2.72
N PRO A 42 7.39 10.83 3.29
CA PRO A 42 8.10 9.72 2.63
C PRO A 42 7.26 8.43 2.46
N THR A 43 6.11 8.34 3.12
CA THR A 43 5.19 7.19 3.01
C THR A 43 4.20 7.31 1.86
N SER A 44 4.22 8.42 1.11
CA SER A 44 3.34 8.66 -0.03
C SER A 44 4.06 8.51 -1.36
N TYR A 45 3.32 8.07 -2.39
CA TYR A 45 3.82 7.91 -3.76
C TYR A 45 4.60 9.14 -4.27
N TYR A 46 4.00 10.33 -4.19
CA TYR A 46 4.67 11.56 -4.68
C TYR A 46 5.77 12.07 -3.76
N GLY A 47 5.72 11.75 -2.46
CA GLY A 47 6.84 12.04 -1.56
C GLY A 47 8.06 11.18 -1.90
N GLN A 48 7.84 9.91 -2.21
CA GLN A 48 8.90 9.01 -2.68
C GLN A 48 9.42 9.42 -4.07
N LEU A 49 8.56 9.82 -5.00
CA LEU A 49 9.01 10.38 -6.28
C LEU A 49 9.85 11.63 -6.10
N ALA A 50 9.39 12.58 -5.27
CA ALA A 50 10.11 13.81 -5.00
C ALA A 50 11.51 13.57 -4.41
N SER A 51 11.64 12.57 -3.54
CA SER A 51 12.93 12.11 -3.03
C SER A 51 13.91 11.76 -4.14
N PHE A 52 13.49 10.93 -5.11
CA PHE A 52 14.35 10.56 -6.23
C PHE A 52 14.59 11.72 -7.19
N THR A 53 13.60 12.59 -7.42
CA THR A 53 13.78 13.84 -8.19
C THR A 53 14.84 14.74 -7.55
N LEU A 54 14.99 14.70 -6.23
CA LEU A 54 16.02 15.41 -5.47
C LEU A 54 17.34 14.63 -5.33
N ASN A 55 17.50 13.51 -6.04
CA ASN A 55 18.66 12.61 -5.97
C ASN A 55 18.92 12.01 -4.57
N GLU A 56 17.87 11.83 -3.76
CA GLU A 56 17.97 11.10 -2.50
C GLU A 56 18.25 9.61 -2.77
N SER A 57 19.18 9.01 -2.01
CA SER A 57 19.48 7.59 -2.16
C SER A 57 18.35 6.70 -1.60
N PRO A 58 18.15 5.48 -2.13
CA PRO A 58 17.17 4.54 -1.59
C PRO A 58 17.37 4.25 -0.09
N ALA A 59 18.63 4.16 0.37
CA ALA A 59 18.95 3.93 1.78
C ALA A 59 18.47 5.08 2.68
N ARG A 60 18.67 6.33 2.24
CA ARG A 60 18.25 7.51 2.99
C ARG A 60 16.73 7.63 3.03
N LEU A 61 16.04 7.39 1.91
CA LEU A 61 14.58 7.32 1.89
C LEU A 61 14.06 6.25 2.86
N ALA A 62 14.67 5.07 2.88
CA ALA A 62 14.27 3.99 3.79
C ALA A 62 14.44 4.37 5.27
N GLU A 63 15.51 5.08 5.64
CA GLU A 63 15.68 5.64 6.99
C GLU A 63 14.54 6.61 7.35
N ARG A 64 14.19 7.52 6.44
CA ARG A 64 13.11 8.48 6.68
C ARG A 64 11.74 7.80 6.78
N ILE A 65 11.48 6.75 6.00
CA ILE A 65 10.26 5.95 6.12
C ILE A 65 10.20 5.30 7.51
N ARG A 66 11.28 4.65 7.96
CA ARG A 66 11.34 4.02 9.30
C ARG A 66 11.14 5.05 10.43
N ALA A 67 11.59 6.27 10.22
CA ALA A 67 11.43 7.37 11.18
C ALA A 67 10.08 8.12 11.07
N ALA A 68 9.24 7.82 10.08
CA ALA A 68 7.98 8.54 9.83
C ALA A 68 6.80 8.12 10.74
N GLY A 69 7.05 7.21 11.70
CA GLY A 69 6.03 6.73 12.64
C GLY A 69 5.54 7.82 13.59
N ALA A 70 4.28 7.68 14.03
CA ALA A 70 3.75 8.51 15.10
C ALA A 70 4.58 8.35 16.38
N ALA A 71 4.69 9.44 17.16
CA ALA A 71 5.34 9.38 18.46
C ALA A 71 4.62 8.32 19.34
N PRO A 72 5.38 7.49 20.07
CA PRO A 72 4.78 6.53 20.98
C PRO A 72 3.96 7.27 22.06
N PRO A 73 2.89 6.65 22.56
CA PRO A 73 2.13 7.24 23.64
C PRO A 73 3.02 7.39 24.89
N PRO A 74 2.80 8.43 25.72
CA PRO A 74 3.52 8.61 26.97
C PRO A 74 3.48 7.37 27.88
N PRO A 75 4.50 7.17 28.74
CA PRO A 75 4.52 6.07 29.69
C PRO A 75 3.22 5.97 30.49
N GLY A 76 2.72 4.75 30.68
CA GLY A 76 1.47 4.49 31.40
C GLY A 76 0.18 4.65 30.58
N GLN A 77 0.19 5.37 29.46
CA GLN A 77 -1.02 5.52 28.63
C GLN A 77 -1.47 4.20 28.00
N THR A 78 -0.55 3.30 27.65
CA THR A 78 -0.91 1.97 27.17
C THR A 78 -1.74 1.20 28.19
N ALA A 79 -1.36 1.22 29.47
CA ALA A 79 -2.09 0.56 30.55
C ALA A 79 -3.49 1.18 30.72
N LEU A 80 -3.55 2.52 30.79
CA LEU A 80 -4.82 3.24 30.88
C LEU A 80 -5.73 3.01 29.67
N PHE A 81 -5.16 2.81 28.48
CA PHE A 81 -5.91 2.51 27.28
C PHE A 81 -6.54 1.13 27.37
N VAL A 82 -5.77 0.08 27.69
CA VAL A 82 -6.29 -1.29 27.74
C VAL A 82 -7.30 -1.51 28.87
N ASP A 83 -7.29 -0.67 29.91
CA ASP A 83 -8.28 -0.75 31.01
C ASP A 83 -9.65 -0.17 30.65
N ARG A 84 -9.78 0.57 29.53
CA ARG A 84 -11.07 1.12 29.07
C ARG A 84 -12.02 0.01 28.61
N GLU A 85 -13.32 0.30 28.64
CA GLU A 85 -14.36 -0.67 28.28
C GLU A 85 -14.19 -1.24 26.85
N LEU A 86 -13.99 -0.38 25.84
CA LEU A 86 -13.91 -0.83 24.44
C LEU A 86 -12.67 -1.71 24.18
N PRO A 87 -11.44 -1.35 24.60
CA PRO A 87 -10.29 -2.24 24.43
C PRO A 87 -10.44 -3.57 25.17
N ARG A 88 -11.01 -3.57 26.39
CA ARG A 88 -11.32 -4.81 27.10
C ARG A 88 -12.30 -5.70 26.35
N ALA A 89 -13.33 -5.11 25.72
CA ALA A 89 -14.27 -5.86 24.90
C ALA A 89 -13.59 -6.51 23.68
N VAL A 90 -12.68 -5.79 23.01
CA VAL A 90 -11.88 -6.32 21.90
C VAL A 90 -11.01 -7.49 22.37
N LEU A 91 -10.26 -7.31 23.45
CA LEU A 91 -9.41 -8.37 24.04
C LEU A 91 -10.23 -9.60 24.42
N THR A 92 -11.36 -9.41 25.11
CA THR A 92 -12.25 -10.51 25.53
C THR A 92 -12.79 -11.28 24.33
N LEU A 93 -13.20 -10.60 23.26
CA LEU A 93 -13.66 -11.26 22.04
C LEU A 93 -12.52 -12.02 21.35
N ALA A 94 -11.30 -11.49 21.38
CA ALA A 94 -10.13 -12.17 20.83
C ALA A 94 -9.79 -13.45 21.61
N ASP A 95 -9.82 -13.40 22.94
CA ASP A 95 -9.58 -14.56 23.83
C ASP A 95 -10.60 -15.68 23.61
N LEU A 96 -11.83 -15.33 23.20
CA LEU A 96 -12.89 -16.28 22.84
C LEU A 96 -12.81 -16.80 21.40
N GLY A 97 -11.80 -16.39 20.61
CA GLY A 97 -11.71 -16.75 19.19
C GLY A 97 -12.76 -16.06 18.31
N LEU A 98 -13.31 -14.92 18.76
CA LEU A 98 -14.39 -14.16 18.10
C LEU A 98 -13.87 -12.83 17.54
N GLN A 99 -12.65 -12.81 17.00
CA GLN A 99 -11.96 -11.60 16.50
C GLN A 99 -12.80 -10.82 15.47
N ARG A 100 -13.63 -11.51 14.68
CA ARG A 100 -14.54 -10.87 13.71
C ARG A 100 -15.62 -10.02 14.37
N ARG A 101 -16.11 -10.45 15.54
CA ARG A 101 -17.12 -9.71 16.32
C ARG A 101 -16.54 -8.47 17.01
N ALA A 102 -15.21 -8.33 17.06
CA ALA A 102 -14.56 -7.15 17.64
C ALA A 102 -14.63 -5.91 16.73
N LEU A 103 -15.04 -6.06 15.46
CA LEU A 103 -15.02 -4.98 14.47
C LEU A 103 -15.79 -3.71 14.92
N PRO A 104 -17.03 -3.78 15.44
CA PRO A 104 -17.74 -2.56 15.87
C PRO A 104 -17.00 -1.80 16.97
N PHE A 105 -16.33 -2.51 17.89
CA PHE A 105 -15.55 -1.91 18.97
C PHE A 105 -14.27 -1.24 18.44
N LEU A 106 -13.58 -1.89 17.49
CA LEU A 106 -12.40 -1.32 16.84
C LEU A 106 -12.72 -0.05 16.03
N LEU A 107 -13.83 -0.08 15.27
CA LEU A 107 -14.30 1.10 14.54
C LEU A 107 -14.66 2.24 15.50
N ARG A 108 -15.36 1.94 16.59
CA ARG A 108 -15.72 2.94 17.59
C ARG A 108 -14.48 3.49 18.32
N LEU A 109 -13.50 2.65 18.61
CA LEU A 109 -12.24 3.07 19.22
C LEU A 109 -11.47 4.06 18.35
N GLU A 110 -11.41 3.80 17.05
CA GLU A 110 -10.76 4.72 16.11
C GLU A 110 -11.50 6.05 16.03
N GLU A 111 -12.83 6.04 15.94
CA GLU A 111 -13.64 7.26 15.87
C GLU A 111 -13.46 8.15 17.10
N LEU A 112 -13.29 7.53 18.28
CA LEU A 112 -13.06 8.21 19.55
C LEU A 112 -11.59 8.58 19.80
N SER A 113 -10.66 8.21 18.92
CA SER A 113 -9.24 8.47 19.11
C SER A 113 -8.92 9.95 18.86
N PRO A 114 -8.50 10.72 19.88
CA PRO A 114 -8.33 12.16 19.75
C PRO A 114 -7.01 12.55 19.08
N ASP A 115 -6.04 11.64 19.04
CA ASP A 115 -4.68 11.89 18.57
C ASP A 115 -4.03 10.65 17.94
N ALA A 116 -2.89 10.85 17.29
CA ALA A 116 -2.15 9.79 16.60
C ALA A 116 -1.57 8.72 17.54
N GLY A 117 -1.21 9.06 18.77
CA GLY A 117 -0.73 8.10 19.77
C GLY A 117 -1.84 7.16 20.23
N THR A 118 -3.07 7.65 20.40
CA THR A 118 -4.24 6.80 20.66
C THR A 118 -4.55 5.91 19.45
N ARG A 119 -4.52 6.44 18.22
CA ARG A 119 -4.70 5.62 17.01
C ARG A 119 -3.63 4.54 16.86
N LEU A 120 -2.40 4.84 17.25
CA LEU A 120 -1.31 3.86 17.29
C LEU A 120 -1.66 2.70 18.24
N LEU A 121 -2.20 2.99 19.43
CA LEU A 121 -2.66 1.95 20.36
C LEU A 121 -3.82 1.13 19.81
N VAL A 122 -4.77 1.75 19.11
CA VAL A 122 -5.87 1.03 18.43
C VAL A 122 -5.34 0.12 17.33
N ALA A 123 -4.39 0.59 16.51
CA ALA A 123 -3.77 -0.22 15.47
C ALA A 123 -3.01 -1.43 16.06
N ARG A 124 -2.25 -1.23 17.15
CA ARG A 124 -1.55 -2.32 17.86
C ARG A 124 -2.51 -3.33 18.46
N LEU A 125 -3.60 -2.86 19.08
CA LEU A 125 -4.64 -3.73 19.63
C LEU A 125 -5.32 -4.55 18.54
N ALA A 126 -5.65 -3.93 17.41
CA ALA A 126 -6.24 -4.62 16.27
C ALA A 126 -5.32 -5.72 15.75
N ASP A 127 -4.04 -5.41 15.50
CA ASP A 127 -3.08 -6.37 14.97
C ASP A 127 -2.84 -7.54 15.96
N SER A 128 -2.61 -7.23 17.25
CA SER A 128 -2.36 -8.26 18.28
C SER A 128 -3.56 -9.16 18.54
N THR A 129 -4.78 -8.72 18.20
CA THR A 129 -6.02 -9.49 18.33
C THR A 129 -6.46 -10.15 17.02
N GLY A 130 -5.55 -10.29 16.05
CA GLY A 130 -5.80 -11.01 14.81
C GLY A 130 -6.65 -10.23 13.80
N ARG A 131 -6.66 -8.89 13.88
CA ARG A 131 -7.33 -7.97 12.96
C ARG A 131 -6.34 -7.01 12.28
N PRO A 132 -5.35 -7.51 11.53
CA PRO A 132 -4.40 -6.67 10.78
C PRO A 132 -5.11 -5.75 9.76
N ASP A 133 -6.27 -6.16 9.27
CA ASP A 133 -7.15 -5.35 8.41
C ASP A 133 -7.54 -4.03 9.06
N GLN A 134 -7.82 -4.05 10.36
CA GLN A 134 -8.17 -2.85 11.10
C GLN A 134 -6.95 -1.99 11.43
N ALA A 135 -5.77 -2.59 11.67
CA ALA A 135 -4.53 -1.83 11.83
C ALA A 135 -4.20 -0.99 10.58
N VAL A 136 -4.32 -1.61 9.40
CA VAL A 136 -4.16 -0.90 8.12
C VAL A 136 -5.23 0.19 7.95
N TRP A 137 -6.49 -0.08 8.27
CA TRP A 137 -7.57 0.89 8.15
C TRP A 137 -7.38 2.11 9.05
N VAL A 138 -7.03 1.91 10.33
CA VAL A 138 -6.71 2.98 11.28
C VAL A 138 -5.54 3.81 10.76
N SER A 139 -4.50 3.17 10.22
CA SER A 139 -3.36 3.88 9.62
C SER A 139 -3.75 4.71 8.41
N ARG A 140 -4.64 4.23 7.53
CA ARG A 140 -5.12 5.01 6.37
C ARG A 140 -5.84 6.27 6.83
N ARG A 141 -6.67 6.18 7.87
CA ARG A 141 -7.39 7.32 8.45
C ARG A 141 -6.46 8.31 9.13
N SER A 142 -5.51 7.83 9.92
CA SER A 142 -4.46 8.68 10.49
C SER A 142 -3.69 9.47 9.40
N GLY A 143 -3.47 8.86 8.22
CA GLY A 143 -2.84 9.54 7.08
C GLY A 143 -3.67 10.65 6.45
N ILE A 144 -4.99 10.69 6.66
CA ILE A 144 -5.86 11.83 6.29
C ILE A 144 -5.56 13.02 7.21
N ASP A 145 -5.21 12.76 8.47
CA ASP A 145 -4.82 13.77 9.45
C ASP A 145 -3.33 14.13 9.37
N GLY A 146 -2.61 13.61 8.37
CA GLY A 146 -1.20 13.96 8.14
C GLY A 146 -0.19 13.10 8.90
N VAL A 147 -0.63 12.05 9.61
CA VAL A 147 0.25 11.24 10.45
C VAL A 147 0.28 9.79 9.97
N ALA A 148 1.47 9.29 9.62
CA ALA A 148 1.67 7.89 9.28
C ALA A 148 1.88 7.05 10.56
N LEU A 149 1.31 5.84 10.59
CA LEU A 149 1.49 4.90 11.70
C LEU A 149 2.50 3.82 11.28
N VAL A 150 3.75 4.19 11.00
CA VAL A 150 4.80 3.23 10.67
C VAL A 150 5.42 2.67 11.97
N PRO A 151 5.61 1.34 12.11
CA PRO A 151 5.30 0.27 11.15
C PRO A 151 3.87 -0.31 11.21
N GLU A 152 3.06 0.03 12.22
CA GLU A 152 1.78 -0.62 12.53
C GLU A 152 0.74 -0.62 11.39
N GLY A 153 0.80 0.35 10.47
CA GLY A 153 -0.03 0.44 9.27
C GLY A 153 0.41 -0.44 8.10
N TRP A 154 1.53 -1.15 8.25
CA TRP A 154 2.13 -2.07 7.29
C TRP A 154 2.46 -3.41 7.97
N PRO A 155 1.45 -4.13 8.50
CA PRO A 155 1.68 -5.41 9.16
C PRO A 155 2.18 -6.47 8.17
N THR A 156 2.73 -7.56 8.70
CA THR A 156 3.20 -8.73 7.94
C THR A 156 2.59 -10.04 8.45
N PRO A 157 1.25 -10.15 8.49
CA PRO A 157 0.57 -11.22 9.23
C PRO A 157 0.65 -12.60 8.56
N TYR A 158 1.02 -12.66 7.27
CA TYR A 158 1.13 -13.90 6.51
C TYR A 158 2.50 -14.01 5.83
N PRO A 159 3.06 -15.23 5.75
CA PRO A 159 4.24 -15.48 4.94
C PRO A 159 3.92 -15.24 3.45
N THR A 160 4.89 -14.69 2.72
CA THR A 160 4.80 -14.52 1.28
C THR A 160 5.30 -15.79 0.59
N PRO A 161 4.64 -16.27 -0.47
CA PRO A 161 5.18 -17.36 -1.29
C PRO A 161 6.54 -17.01 -1.90
N ASP A 162 7.37 -18.02 -2.15
CA ASP A 162 8.65 -17.86 -2.83
C ASP A 162 8.48 -17.44 -4.30
N GLY A 163 9.55 -16.90 -4.90
CA GLY A 163 9.64 -16.61 -6.32
C GLY A 163 9.22 -15.19 -6.73
N LEU A 164 8.53 -14.45 -5.86
CA LEU A 164 8.28 -13.02 -6.03
C LEU A 164 8.89 -12.21 -4.89
N GLU A 165 9.12 -10.94 -5.15
CA GLU A 165 9.58 -10.02 -4.12
C GLU A 165 8.53 -9.89 -2.98
N PRO A 166 8.90 -10.19 -1.72
CA PRO A 166 7.96 -10.17 -0.60
C PRO A 166 7.25 -8.82 -0.41
N ALA A 167 7.96 -7.71 -0.64
CA ALA A 167 7.39 -6.38 -0.48
C ALA A 167 6.27 -6.08 -1.49
N LEU A 168 6.39 -6.57 -2.73
CA LEU A 168 5.34 -6.41 -3.74
C LEU A 168 4.11 -7.26 -3.41
N VAL A 169 4.30 -8.52 -3.00
CA VAL A 169 3.20 -9.40 -2.59
C VAL A 169 2.42 -8.80 -1.41
N ARG A 170 3.14 -8.26 -0.42
CA ARG A 170 2.53 -7.55 0.73
C ARG A 170 1.82 -6.27 0.30
N ALA A 171 2.38 -5.50 -0.64
CA ALA A 171 1.77 -4.28 -1.15
C ALA A 171 0.44 -4.54 -1.86
N ILE A 172 0.39 -5.59 -2.69
CA ILE A 172 -0.85 -6.05 -3.35
C ILE A 172 -1.85 -6.50 -2.28
N SER A 173 -1.46 -7.40 -1.37
CA SER A 173 -2.36 -7.93 -0.33
C SER A 173 -2.94 -6.82 0.57
N ARG A 174 -2.11 -5.84 0.94
CA ARG A 174 -2.53 -4.66 1.70
C ARG A 174 -3.54 -3.81 0.92
N GLN A 175 -3.36 -3.67 -0.38
CA GLN A 175 -4.25 -2.85 -1.22
C GLN A 175 -5.55 -3.58 -1.54
N GLU A 176 -5.51 -4.90 -1.71
CA GLU A 176 -6.65 -5.72 -2.08
C GLU A 176 -7.62 -5.98 -0.92
N SER A 177 -7.11 -6.42 0.24
CA SER A 177 -7.97 -6.80 1.36
C SER A 177 -7.60 -6.18 2.70
N ASN A 178 -6.58 -5.32 2.73
CA ASN A 178 -5.93 -4.89 3.97
C ASN A 178 -5.43 -6.08 4.82
N PHE A 179 -5.23 -7.26 4.24
CA PHE A 179 -4.95 -8.53 4.93
C PHE A 179 -6.15 -9.21 5.64
N ASP A 180 -7.39 -8.86 5.31
CA ASP A 180 -8.55 -9.70 5.67
C ASP A 180 -8.56 -10.95 4.77
N PRO A 181 -8.36 -12.17 5.32
CA PRO A 181 -8.36 -13.40 4.53
C PRO A 181 -9.76 -13.81 4.07
N GLN A 182 -10.81 -13.22 4.63
CA GLN A 182 -12.20 -13.55 4.36
C GLN A 182 -12.93 -12.42 3.63
N ALA A 183 -12.19 -11.44 3.11
CA ALA A 183 -12.72 -10.36 2.30
C ALA A 183 -13.39 -10.89 1.02
N VAL A 184 -14.57 -10.34 0.71
CA VAL A 184 -15.32 -10.64 -0.53
C VAL A 184 -15.78 -9.31 -1.13
N SER A 185 -15.34 -9.01 -2.35
CA SER A 185 -15.77 -7.79 -3.05
C SER A 185 -17.18 -7.93 -3.64
N PRO A 186 -17.82 -6.80 -4.04
CA PRO A 186 -19.05 -6.83 -4.83
C PRO A 186 -18.93 -7.58 -6.16
N SER A 187 -17.74 -7.60 -6.77
CA SER A 187 -17.43 -8.36 -7.99
C SER A 187 -17.07 -9.83 -7.70
N ASN A 188 -17.26 -10.29 -6.46
CA ASN A 188 -16.98 -11.64 -5.99
C ASN A 188 -15.49 -12.01 -6.00
N ALA A 189 -14.59 -11.03 -5.94
CA ALA A 189 -13.16 -11.24 -5.68
C ALA A 189 -12.95 -11.62 -4.21
N ARG A 190 -12.01 -12.54 -3.92
CA ARG A 190 -11.95 -13.23 -2.62
C ARG A 190 -10.57 -13.31 -2.00
N GLY A 191 -10.53 -13.17 -0.68
CA GLY A 191 -9.37 -13.38 0.19
C GLY A 191 -8.29 -12.31 0.08
N LEU A 192 -7.09 -12.65 0.53
CA LEU A 192 -5.96 -11.73 0.72
C LEU A 192 -5.56 -10.97 -0.54
N MET A 193 -5.51 -11.66 -1.67
CA MET A 193 -5.13 -11.06 -2.96
C MET A 193 -6.33 -10.86 -3.91
N GLN A 194 -7.55 -10.87 -3.36
CA GLN A 194 -8.82 -10.62 -4.07
C GLN A 194 -8.89 -11.29 -5.45
N LEU A 195 -8.78 -12.61 -5.48
CA LEU A 195 -8.90 -13.36 -6.74
C LEU A 195 -10.36 -13.55 -7.13
N LEU A 196 -10.65 -13.27 -8.40
CA LEU A 196 -11.89 -13.77 -9.01
C LEU A 196 -11.85 -15.30 -9.05
N PRO A 197 -12.96 -16.00 -8.73
CA PRO A 197 -13.01 -17.46 -8.74
C PRO A 197 -12.60 -18.09 -10.07
N THR A 198 -12.95 -17.44 -11.19
CA THR A 198 -12.56 -17.86 -12.54
C THR A 198 -11.05 -17.79 -12.74
N THR A 199 -10.41 -16.68 -12.35
CA THR A 199 -8.96 -16.50 -12.39
C THR A 199 -8.25 -17.51 -11.50
N ALA A 200 -8.73 -17.72 -10.28
CA ALA A 200 -8.15 -18.69 -9.37
C ALA A 200 -8.21 -20.13 -9.92
N ALA A 201 -9.36 -20.53 -10.47
CA ALA A 201 -9.52 -21.85 -11.08
C ALA A 201 -8.62 -22.03 -12.32
N GLU A 202 -8.47 -21.00 -13.15
CA GLU A 202 -7.58 -21.03 -14.31
C GLU A 202 -6.12 -21.20 -13.88
N VAL A 203 -5.65 -20.37 -12.94
CA VAL A 203 -4.28 -20.41 -12.41
C VAL A 203 -4.00 -21.75 -11.77
N ALA A 204 -4.91 -22.26 -10.93
CA ALA A 204 -4.78 -23.55 -10.29
C ALA A 204 -4.66 -24.69 -11.30
N ARG A 205 -5.55 -24.73 -12.30
CA ARG A 205 -5.54 -25.74 -13.36
C ARG A 205 -4.25 -25.71 -14.17
N ARG A 206 -3.80 -24.52 -14.60
CA ARG A 206 -2.56 -24.35 -15.39
C ARG A 206 -1.32 -24.82 -14.64
N ASN A 207 -1.33 -24.76 -13.32
CA ASN A 207 -0.19 -25.10 -12.47
C ASN A 207 -0.35 -26.44 -11.73
N GLY A 208 -1.39 -27.23 -12.03
CA GLY A 208 -1.64 -28.53 -11.40
C GLY A 208 -1.89 -28.44 -9.87
N ILE A 209 -2.39 -27.30 -9.38
CA ILE A 209 -2.63 -27.06 -7.95
C ILE A 209 -4.06 -27.50 -7.62
N PRO A 210 -4.26 -28.39 -6.62
CA PRO A 210 -5.60 -28.69 -6.11
C PRO A 210 -6.33 -27.42 -5.68
N HIS A 211 -7.58 -27.26 -6.08
CA HIS A 211 -8.33 -26.06 -5.79
C HIS A 211 -9.78 -26.36 -5.45
N GLN A 212 -10.24 -25.77 -4.34
CA GLN A 212 -11.64 -25.68 -3.99
C GLN A 212 -12.02 -24.21 -3.81
N PHE A 213 -13.24 -23.86 -4.21
CA PHE A 213 -13.76 -22.50 -4.13
C PHE A 213 -13.66 -21.91 -2.72
N GLY A 214 -14.01 -22.68 -1.68
CA GLY A 214 -13.99 -22.23 -0.28
C GLY A 214 -12.60 -21.85 0.23
N TRP A 215 -11.54 -22.47 -0.33
CA TRP A 215 -10.16 -22.21 0.08
C TRP A 215 -9.70 -20.79 -0.23
N LEU A 216 -10.37 -20.07 -1.14
CA LEU A 216 -10.07 -18.66 -1.38
C LEU A 216 -10.26 -17.78 -0.15
N THR A 217 -11.10 -18.19 0.80
CA THR A 217 -11.36 -17.43 2.04
C THR A 217 -11.04 -18.20 3.32
N SER A 218 -10.91 -19.53 3.25
CA SER A 218 -10.59 -20.36 4.43
C SER A 218 -9.11 -20.71 4.53
N ASP A 219 -8.35 -20.62 3.44
CA ASP A 219 -6.92 -20.94 3.39
C ASP A 219 -6.13 -19.74 2.84
N PRO A 220 -5.60 -18.89 3.75
CA PRO A 220 -4.77 -17.74 3.37
C PRO A 220 -3.56 -18.11 2.52
N ALA A 221 -2.91 -19.25 2.80
CA ALA A 221 -1.72 -19.68 2.08
C ALA A 221 -2.07 -20.09 0.64
N HIS A 222 -3.19 -20.79 0.44
CA HIS A 222 -3.71 -21.13 -0.89
C HIS A 222 -4.05 -19.88 -1.70
N ASN A 223 -4.75 -18.91 -1.10
CA ASN A 223 -5.10 -17.65 -1.76
C ASN A 223 -3.84 -16.88 -2.19
N MET A 224 -2.88 -16.73 -1.27
CA MET A 224 -1.61 -16.05 -1.53
C MET A 224 -0.79 -16.74 -2.61
N LYS A 225 -0.76 -18.09 -2.62
CA LYS A 225 -0.05 -18.87 -3.65
C LYS A 225 -0.62 -18.62 -5.04
N LEU A 226 -1.94 -18.75 -5.21
CA LEU A 226 -2.58 -18.51 -6.51
C LEU A 226 -2.44 -17.04 -6.94
N GLY A 227 -2.57 -16.10 -6.00
CA GLY A 227 -2.45 -14.67 -6.28
C GLY A 227 -1.04 -14.27 -6.67
N SER A 228 -0.03 -14.85 -6.03
CA SER A 228 1.38 -14.63 -6.36
C SER A 228 1.72 -15.21 -7.73
N ILE A 229 1.18 -16.38 -8.11
CA ILE A 229 1.37 -16.92 -9.46
C ILE A 229 0.73 -15.98 -10.50
N TYR A 230 -0.50 -15.52 -10.26
CA TYR A 230 -1.18 -14.60 -11.19
C TYR A 230 -0.44 -13.26 -11.32
N LEU A 231 0.10 -12.74 -10.21
CA LEU A 231 0.94 -11.55 -10.20
C LEU A 231 2.26 -11.76 -10.96
N GLY A 232 2.88 -12.92 -10.80
CA GLY A 232 4.08 -13.31 -11.56
C GLY A 232 3.82 -13.37 -13.06
N ASP A 233 2.68 -13.91 -13.48
CA ASP A 233 2.23 -13.88 -14.88
C ASP A 233 2.13 -12.43 -15.41
N GLN A 234 1.69 -11.47 -14.59
CA GLN A 234 1.62 -10.06 -15.01
C GLN A 234 3.01 -9.42 -15.07
N LEU A 235 3.88 -9.69 -14.11
CA LEU A 235 5.26 -9.19 -14.14
C LEU A 235 5.98 -9.66 -15.40
N ALA A 236 5.95 -10.97 -15.68
CA ALA A 236 6.56 -11.54 -16.87
C ALA A 236 5.99 -10.95 -18.17
N ARG A 237 4.67 -10.69 -18.22
CA ARG A 237 4.01 -10.08 -19.38
C ARG A 237 4.44 -8.63 -19.64
N PHE A 238 4.78 -7.88 -18.60
CA PHE A 238 5.09 -6.46 -18.69
C PHE A 238 6.54 -6.13 -18.29
N GLY A 239 7.47 -7.04 -18.60
CA GLY A 239 8.92 -6.80 -18.49
C GLY A 239 9.41 -6.53 -17.07
N ASP A 240 8.86 -7.24 -16.08
CA ASP A 240 9.14 -7.09 -14.65
C ASP A 240 8.89 -5.65 -14.13
N ASN A 241 7.97 -4.93 -14.77
CA ASN A 241 7.58 -3.60 -14.34
C ASN A 241 6.43 -3.66 -13.32
N PRO A 242 6.67 -3.34 -12.04
CA PRO A 242 5.66 -3.49 -11.00
C PRO A 242 4.46 -2.54 -11.18
N ALA A 243 4.64 -1.38 -11.82
CA ALA A 243 3.52 -0.46 -12.05
C ALA A 243 2.57 -0.98 -13.14
N LEU A 244 3.13 -1.49 -14.24
CA LEU A 244 2.35 -2.12 -15.31
C LEU A 244 1.68 -3.41 -14.81
N ALA A 245 2.41 -4.23 -14.05
CA ALA A 245 1.87 -5.45 -13.45
C ALA A 245 0.73 -5.14 -12.46
N ALA A 246 0.87 -4.12 -11.61
CA ALA A 246 -0.20 -3.69 -10.70
C ALA A 246 -1.43 -3.16 -11.48
N ALA A 247 -1.21 -2.39 -12.54
CA ALA A 247 -2.29 -1.93 -13.41
C ALA A 247 -3.02 -3.11 -14.07
N ALA A 248 -2.28 -4.12 -14.53
CA ALA A 248 -2.84 -5.31 -15.16
C ALA A 248 -3.56 -6.22 -14.16
N TYR A 249 -3.07 -6.30 -12.94
CA TYR A 249 -3.72 -7.04 -11.86
C TYR A 249 -5.11 -6.47 -11.57
N ASN A 250 -5.23 -5.15 -11.48
CA ASN A 250 -6.49 -4.46 -11.17
C ASN A 250 -7.43 -4.31 -12.37
N ALA A 251 -6.92 -3.87 -13.53
CA ALA A 251 -7.74 -3.52 -14.68
C ALA A 251 -7.82 -4.61 -15.76
N GLY A 252 -6.95 -5.62 -15.68
CA GLY A 252 -6.78 -6.67 -16.66
C GLY A 252 -5.68 -6.36 -17.69
N PRO A 253 -4.89 -7.35 -18.13
CA PRO A 253 -3.74 -7.15 -19.01
C PRO A 253 -4.11 -6.58 -20.39
N ARG A 254 -5.31 -6.90 -20.92
CA ARG A 254 -5.78 -6.35 -22.19
C ARG A 254 -5.87 -4.82 -22.16
N ARG A 255 -6.38 -4.25 -21.07
CA ARG A 255 -6.51 -2.79 -20.93
C ARG A 255 -5.15 -2.12 -20.84
N VAL A 256 -4.21 -2.71 -20.11
CA VAL A 256 -2.84 -2.18 -20.05
C VAL A 256 -2.18 -2.21 -21.42
N ALA A 257 -2.36 -3.28 -22.21
CA ALA A 257 -1.87 -3.34 -23.59
C ALA A 257 -2.48 -2.23 -24.48
N GLU A 258 -3.78 -1.95 -24.33
CA GLU A 258 -4.45 -0.84 -25.03
C GLU A 258 -3.89 0.53 -24.62
N TRP A 259 -3.62 0.74 -23.33
CA TRP A 259 -3.03 1.99 -22.84
C TRP A 259 -1.58 2.17 -23.28
N LEU A 260 -0.79 1.11 -23.32
CA LEU A 260 0.58 1.13 -23.88
C LEU A 260 0.56 1.46 -25.38
N ALA A 261 -0.38 0.90 -26.14
CA ALA A 261 -0.54 1.23 -27.56
C ALA A 261 -0.98 2.70 -27.78
N THR A 262 -1.72 3.27 -26.82
CA THR A 262 -2.29 4.63 -26.92
C THR A 262 -1.33 5.71 -26.46
N TYR A 263 -0.67 5.49 -25.31
CA TYR A 263 0.18 6.49 -24.63
C TYR A 263 1.68 6.22 -24.81
N GLY A 264 2.03 5.12 -25.50
CA GLY A 264 3.40 4.65 -25.65
C GLY A 264 3.86 3.79 -24.49
N GLU A 265 4.99 3.11 -24.70
CA GLU A 265 5.61 2.25 -23.70
C GLU A 265 6.58 3.07 -22.82
N PRO A 266 6.38 3.11 -21.49
CA PRO A 266 7.28 3.82 -20.59
C PRO A 266 8.74 3.38 -20.72
N GLY A 267 9.65 4.33 -20.79
CA GLY A 267 11.09 4.06 -21.02
C GLY A 267 11.49 4.08 -22.50
N THR A 268 10.53 4.26 -23.42
CA THR A 268 10.84 4.67 -24.80
C THR A 268 11.00 6.20 -24.90
N PRO A 269 11.74 6.72 -25.90
CA PRO A 269 11.96 8.16 -26.02
C PRO A 269 10.66 8.96 -26.02
N GLY A 270 10.54 9.90 -25.07
CA GLY A 270 9.38 10.79 -24.93
C GLY A 270 8.22 10.22 -24.10
N VAL A 271 8.34 9.02 -23.52
CA VAL A 271 7.30 8.42 -22.66
C VAL A 271 7.84 8.21 -21.25
N ASP A 272 7.47 9.14 -20.36
CA ASP A 272 7.79 9.08 -18.93
C ASP A 272 6.78 8.19 -18.18
N MET A 273 7.27 7.36 -17.25
CA MET A 273 6.40 6.45 -16.49
C MET A 273 5.45 7.19 -15.54
N ILE A 274 5.88 8.29 -14.93
CA ILE A 274 5.04 9.05 -14.00
C ILE A 274 3.87 9.62 -14.80
N ASP A 275 4.14 10.18 -15.97
CA ASP A 275 3.12 10.72 -16.86
C ASP A 275 2.20 9.59 -17.39
N TRP A 276 2.74 8.43 -17.76
CA TRP A 276 1.92 7.27 -18.18
C TRP A 276 0.95 6.82 -17.08
N VAL A 277 1.40 6.74 -15.82
CA VAL A 277 0.52 6.40 -14.69
C VAL A 277 -0.60 7.43 -14.54
N GLU A 278 -0.32 8.73 -14.70
CA GLU A 278 -1.35 9.77 -14.68
C GLU A 278 -2.34 9.69 -15.85
N LEU A 279 -1.90 9.19 -17.00
CA LEU A 279 -2.75 9.03 -18.19
C LEU A 279 -3.70 7.83 -18.09
N ILE A 280 -3.52 6.90 -17.14
CA ILE A 280 -4.46 5.78 -16.91
C ILE A 280 -5.90 6.31 -16.78
N PRO A 281 -6.84 5.96 -17.68
CA PRO A 281 -8.17 6.57 -17.72
C PRO A 281 -9.02 6.28 -16.49
N PHE A 282 -8.81 5.11 -15.86
CA PHE A 282 -9.55 4.72 -14.66
C PHE A 282 -8.87 5.29 -13.43
N SER A 283 -9.55 6.23 -12.77
CA SER A 283 -9.06 6.84 -11.53
C SER A 283 -8.83 5.80 -10.43
N GLU A 284 -9.65 4.75 -10.36
CA GLU A 284 -9.45 3.62 -9.46
C GLU A 284 -8.11 2.93 -9.73
N THR A 285 -7.85 2.51 -10.97
CA THR A 285 -6.60 1.84 -11.35
C THR A 285 -5.38 2.75 -11.18
N ARG A 286 -5.48 4.04 -11.56
CA ARG A 286 -4.42 5.02 -11.32
C ARG A 286 -4.04 5.09 -9.84
N ASN A 287 -5.04 5.28 -8.98
CA ASN A 287 -4.81 5.31 -7.55
C ASN A 287 -4.26 3.96 -7.05
N TYR A 288 -4.78 2.84 -7.53
CA TYR A 288 -4.32 1.50 -7.18
C TYR A 288 -2.82 1.33 -7.45
N VAL A 289 -2.35 1.69 -8.65
CA VAL A 289 -0.93 1.62 -9.02
C VAL A 289 -0.09 2.48 -8.07
N GLN A 290 -0.50 3.72 -7.81
CA GLN A 290 0.19 4.61 -6.87
C GLN A 290 0.27 4.00 -5.46
N ARG A 291 -0.81 3.35 -4.99
CA ARG A 291 -0.85 2.66 -3.69
C ARG A 291 0.03 1.43 -3.63
N VAL A 292 0.04 0.60 -4.65
CA VAL A 292 0.88 -0.61 -4.67
C VAL A 292 2.34 -0.20 -4.63
N ILE A 293 2.74 0.76 -5.47
CA ILE A 293 4.14 1.18 -5.55
C ILE A 293 4.58 1.87 -4.26
N GLU A 294 3.79 2.77 -3.68
CA GLU A 294 4.17 3.41 -2.42
C GLU A 294 4.30 2.39 -1.27
N ASN A 295 3.40 1.40 -1.20
CA ASN A 295 3.42 0.37 -0.17
C ASN A 295 4.60 -0.60 -0.34
N MET A 296 4.94 -0.95 -1.58
CA MET A 296 6.09 -1.80 -1.88
C MET A 296 7.37 -1.17 -1.34
N VAL A 297 7.54 0.14 -1.53
CA VAL A 297 8.70 0.89 -1.03
C VAL A 297 8.72 0.93 0.50
N VAL A 298 7.57 1.12 1.15
CA VAL A 298 7.49 1.09 2.62
C VAL A 298 7.83 -0.30 3.15
N TYR A 299 7.31 -1.37 2.55
CA TYR A 299 7.65 -2.74 2.96
C TYR A 299 9.13 -3.07 2.79
N ARG A 300 9.78 -2.61 1.70
CA ARG A 300 11.24 -2.75 1.54
C ARG A 300 12.00 -2.04 2.66
N ALA A 301 11.59 -0.81 2.99
CA ALA A 301 12.21 -0.03 4.05
C ALA A 301 12.10 -0.69 5.42
N LEU A 302 10.98 -1.37 5.69
CA LEU A 302 10.73 -2.11 6.94
C LEU A 302 11.42 -3.48 6.98
N GLY A 303 11.51 -4.18 5.85
CA GLY A 303 12.13 -5.51 5.76
C GLY A 303 13.65 -5.51 5.71
N GLY A 304 14.28 -4.35 5.47
CA GLY A 304 15.74 -4.27 5.26
C GLY A 304 16.18 -4.71 3.85
N ASP A 305 15.23 -4.94 2.94
CA ASP A 305 15.43 -5.36 1.54
C ASP A 305 15.93 -4.20 0.64
N GLY A 306 16.95 -3.47 1.10
CA GLY A 306 17.55 -2.34 0.39
C GLY A 306 18.37 -2.71 -0.85
N ALA A 307 18.53 -4.01 -1.14
CA ALA A 307 19.39 -4.50 -2.21
C ALA A 307 18.73 -4.51 -3.61
N GLN A 308 17.39 -4.48 -3.68
CA GLN A 308 16.70 -4.49 -4.97
C GLN A 308 16.63 -3.07 -5.57
N PRO A 309 16.86 -2.90 -6.90
CA PRO A 309 16.68 -1.62 -7.57
C PRO A 309 15.32 -1.02 -7.24
N HIS A 310 15.30 0.24 -6.81
CA HIS A 310 14.07 0.91 -6.40
C HIS A 310 13.09 0.96 -7.59
N PRO A 311 11.80 0.57 -7.44
CA PRO A 311 10.86 0.53 -8.55
C PRO A 311 10.75 1.87 -9.27
N LEU A 312 10.81 2.97 -8.50
CA LEU A 312 10.80 4.35 -9.02
C LEU A 312 12.13 4.82 -9.62
N ALA A 313 13.27 4.23 -9.24
CA ALA A 313 14.57 4.72 -9.73
C ALA A 313 14.74 4.48 -11.23
N ARG A 314 14.11 3.43 -11.76
CA ARG A 314 14.07 3.16 -13.21
C ARG A 314 13.27 4.20 -14.00
N TRP A 315 12.42 4.98 -13.33
CA TRP A 315 11.53 5.95 -13.98
C TRP A 315 12.15 7.33 -14.11
N LEU A 316 13.17 7.61 -13.31
CA LEU A 316 13.86 8.89 -13.25
C LEU A 316 15.29 8.80 -13.79
N ALA A 317 15.66 7.65 -14.37
CA ALA A 317 16.91 7.50 -15.08
C ALA A 317 16.82 8.26 -16.43
N PRO A 318 17.86 9.02 -16.80
CA PRO A 318 17.88 9.81 -18.03
C PRO A 318 17.87 8.96 -19.31
#